data_AF-A0A349JT98-F1
#
_entry.id   AF-A0A349JT98-F1
#
_cell.length_a   1.000
_cell.length_b   1.000
_cell.length_c   1.000
_cell.angle_alpha   90.00
_cell.angle_beta   90.00
_cell.angle_gamma   90.00
#
_symmetry.space_group_name_H-M   'P 1'
#
loop_
_entity.id
_entity.type
_entity.pdbx_description
1 polymer ?
#
loop_
_entity_poly.entity_id
_entity_poly.type
_entity_poly.pdbx_seq_one_letter_code
_entity_poly.pdbx_strand_id
1 'polypeptide(L)'
;MTRVDNQIKPLKDGPEHAFADWPVQAVPDVAAGVYAIWNRAQLIYVGMSGRGATARTLDEKRSEGKRFGLFNRLSSHASGRRSGDQFCVYVADFLVLPQLSKQQVNAISERQLSFDNVIRDYIHEHLTFRFMETS
;
A
#
# COMPACT_ATOMS: atom_id res chain seq x y z
N MET A 1 15.02 19.74 15.70
CA MET A 1 14.25 18.55 15.30
C MET A 1 13.73 17.90 16.57
N THR A 2 12.42 17.77 16.72
CA THR A 2 11.78 17.27 17.95
C THR A 2 11.87 15.74 18.03
N ARG A 3 11.62 15.16 19.22
CA ARG A 3 11.63 13.68 19.41
C ARG A 3 10.63 12.97 18.48
N VAL A 4 9.50 13.61 18.17
CA VAL A 4 8.49 13.08 17.24
C VAL A 4 9.03 13.06 15.80
N ASP A 5 9.73 14.11 15.37
CA ASP A 5 10.33 14.18 14.03
C ASP A 5 11.29 13.01 13.78
N ASN A 6 12.03 12.58 14.80
CA ASN A 6 12.94 11.44 14.68
C ASN A 6 12.21 10.10 14.57
N GLN A 7 11.03 9.95 15.17
CA GLN A 7 10.29 8.68 15.16
C GLN A 7 9.62 8.41 13.81
N ILE A 8 9.13 9.44 13.12
CA ILE A 8 8.47 9.30 11.81
C ILE A 8 9.41 9.50 10.62
N LYS A 9 10.68 9.88 10.87
CA LYS A 9 11.70 10.08 9.84
C LYS A 9 11.80 8.94 8.83
N PRO A 10 11.71 7.64 9.21
CA PRO A 10 11.77 6.55 8.24
C PRO A 10 10.67 6.60 7.17
N LEU A 11 9.49 7.17 7.46
CA LEU A 11 8.41 7.31 6.48
C LEU A 11 8.71 8.32 5.38
N LYS A 12 9.66 9.23 5.62
CA LYS A 12 10.11 10.26 4.69
C LYS A 12 11.44 9.90 4.03
N ASP A 13 12.42 9.54 4.84
CA ASP A 13 13.82 9.41 4.42
C ASP A 13 14.32 7.95 4.43
N GLY A 14 13.47 7.00 4.82
CA GLY A 14 13.82 5.57 4.87
C GLY A 14 13.94 4.93 3.48
N PRO A 15 14.30 3.63 3.44
CA PRO A 15 14.37 2.86 2.22
C PRO A 15 13.07 2.94 1.43
N GLU A 16 13.18 3.27 0.15
CA GLU A 16 12.06 3.29 -0.77
C GLU A 16 11.88 1.92 -1.42
N HIS A 17 10.64 1.48 -1.54
CA HIS A 17 10.27 0.23 -2.18
C HIS A 17 9.22 0.48 -3.26
N ALA A 18 9.40 -0.06 -4.46
CA ALA A 18 8.40 0.05 -5.52
C ALA A 18 7.31 -1.01 -5.36
N PHE A 19 6.06 -0.66 -5.70
CA PHE A 19 5.00 -1.66 -5.78
C PHE A 19 5.20 -2.65 -6.93
N ALA A 20 5.94 -2.26 -7.98
CA ALA A 20 6.38 -3.18 -9.07
C ALA A 20 7.14 -4.40 -8.55
N ASP A 21 7.86 -4.26 -7.42
CA ASP A 21 8.65 -5.33 -6.83
C ASP A 21 7.84 -6.17 -5.82
N TRP A 22 6.51 -5.98 -5.75
CA TRP A 22 5.68 -6.71 -4.79
C TRP A 22 5.63 -8.21 -5.13
N PRO A 23 5.87 -9.13 -4.16
CA PRO A 23 6.11 -8.88 -2.74
C PRO A 23 7.55 -8.43 -2.44
N VAL A 24 7.67 -7.39 -1.61
CA VAL A 24 8.96 -6.83 -1.19
C VAL A 24 9.49 -7.57 0.04
N GLN A 25 10.66 -8.20 -0.07
CA GLN A 25 11.27 -9.02 1.00
C GLN A 25 11.51 -8.24 2.30
N ALA A 26 11.77 -6.93 2.21
CA ALA A 26 11.97 -6.09 3.39
C ALA A 26 10.71 -5.96 4.27
N VAL A 27 9.51 -6.16 3.70
CA VAL A 27 8.25 -6.08 4.45
C VAL A 27 8.09 -7.36 5.30
N PRO A 28 8.06 -7.27 6.63
CA PRO A 28 7.95 -8.45 7.48
C PRO A 28 6.59 -9.13 7.28
N ASP A 29 6.57 -10.47 7.27
CA ASP A 29 5.32 -11.23 7.19
C ASP A 29 4.36 -10.87 8.34
N VAL A 30 4.89 -10.56 9.53
CA VAL A 30 4.12 -10.18 10.72
C VAL A 30 4.71 -8.93 11.37
N ALA A 31 4.04 -7.79 11.17
CA ALA A 31 4.39 -6.53 11.84
C ALA A 31 3.19 -5.59 11.93
N ALA A 32 3.05 -4.89 13.06
CA ALA A 32 2.22 -3.69 13.14
C ALA A 32 3.06 -2.46 12.78
N GLY A 33 2.46 -1.49 12.10
CA GLY A 33 3.24 -0.33 11.68
C GLY A 33 2.47 0.72 10.90
N VAL A 34 3.23 1.71 10.44
CA VAL A 34 2.78 2.84 9.62
C VAL A 34 3.52 2.79 8.29
N TYR A 35 2.87 3.24 7.23
CA TYR A 35 3.46 3.34 5.90
C TYR A 35 3.03 4.62 5.20
N ALA A 36 3.90 5.11 4.32
CA ALA A 36 3.68 6.26 3.48
C ALA A 36 3.85 5.85 2.02
N ILE A 37 2.92 6.25 1.16
CA ILE A 37 2.92 5.95 -0.27
C ILE A 37 3.15 7.26 -1.02
N TRP A 38 4.06 7.18 -1.99
CA TRP A 38 4.58 8.31 -2.73
C TRP A 38 4.35 8.09 -4.23
N ASN A 39 4.07 9.18 -4.94
CA ASN A 39 4.20 9.26 -6.38
C ASN A 39 5.37 10.20 -6.66
N ARG A 40 6.53 9.65 -7.02
CA ARG A 40 7.80 10.38 -7.10
C ARG A 40 8.05 11.14 -5.78
N ALA A 41 8.18 12.46 -5.82
CA ALA A 41 8.41 13.30 -4.64
C ALA A 41 7.12 13.70 -3.87
N GLN A 42 5.94 13.33 -4.37
CA GLN A 42 4.66 13.71 -3.76
C GLN A 42 4.17 12.62 -2.81
N LEU A 43 3.93 12.97 -1.54
CA LEU A 43 3.23 12.10 -0.61
C LEU A 43 1.74 12.08 -0.98
N ILE A 44 1.19 10.89 -1.26
CA ILE A 44 -0.20 10.74 -1.69
C ILE A 44 -1.08 10.03 -0.65
N TYR A 45 -0.49 9.19 0.22
CA TYR A 45 -1.26 8.44 1.21
C TYR A 45 -0.39 8.05 2.40
N VAL A 46 -0.98 8.05 3.60
CA VAL A 46 -0.38 7.50 4.81
C VAL A 46 -1.40 6.58 5.47
N GLY A 47 -0.97 5.40 5.86
CA GLY A 47 -1.82 4.42 6.51
C GLY A 47 -1.11 3.68 7.63
N MET A 48 -1.89 2.91 8.38
CA MET A 48 -1.40 2.06 9.46
C MET A 48 -2.05 0.68 9.39
N SER A 49 -1.37 -0.32 9.93
CA SER A 49 -1.88 -1.69 10.03
C SER A 49 -1.47 -2.34 11.35
N GLY A 50 -2.23 -3.35 11.79
CA GLY A 50 -2.00 -4.01 13.07
C GLY A 50 -2.46 -3.21 14.29
N ARG A 51 -3.50 -2.37 14.15
CA ARG A 51 -4.07 -1.61 15.28
C ARG A 51 -4.41 -2.55 16.44
N GLY A 52 -3.90 -2.23 17.63
CA GLY A 52 -4.15 -3.01 18.85
C GLY A 52 -3.37 -4.32 18.94
N ALA A 53 -2.47 -4.61 17.99
CA ALA A 53 -1.57 -5.75 18.10
C ALA A 53 -0.60 -5.54 19.27
N THR A 54 -0.48 -6.56 20.11
CA THR A 54 0.50 -6.64 21.20
C THR A 54 1.67 -7.53 20.78
N ALA A 55 2.80 -7.47 21.50
CA ALA A 55 3.92 -8.39 21.29
C ALA A 55 3.45 -9.86 21.27
N ARG A 56 2.62 -10.26 22.25
CA ARG A 56 2.00 -11.59 22.31
C ARG A 56 1.21 -11.93 21.05
N THR A 57 0.37 -11.00 20.57
CA THR A 57 -0.43 -11.22 19.36
C THR A 57 0.45 -11.40 18.12
N LEU A 58 1.55 -10.65 18.01
CA LEU A 58 2.48 -10.80 16.88
C LEU A 58 3.23 -12.14 16.96
N ASP A 59 3.66 -12.56 18.15
CA ASP A 59 4.34 -13.84 18.34
C ASP A 59 3.42 -15.03 18.04
N GLU A 60 2.14 -14.97 18.43
CA GLU A 60 1.11 -15.94 18.05
C GLU A 60 0.94 -16.02 16.53
N LYS A 61 0.90 -14.88 15.83
CA LYS A 61 0.79 -14.89 14.35
C LYS A 61 2.02 -15.47 13.66
N ARG A 62 3.21 -15.20 14.20
CA ARG A 62 4.48 -15.77 13.70
C ARG A 62 4.52 -17.28 13.89
N SER A 63 4.11 -17.79 15.06
CA SER A 63 4.10 -19.23 15.33
C SER A 63 3.07 -19.98 14.49
N GLU A 64 1.95 -19.34 14.15
CA GLU A 64 0.97 -19.85 13.18
C GLU A 64 1.46 -19.83 11.72
N GLY A 65 2.62 -19.23 11.42
CA GLY A 65 3.13 -19.07 10.06
C GLY A 65 2.24 -18.17 9.18
N LYS A 66 1.46 -17.27 9.80
CA LYS A 66 0.52 -16.39 9.09
C LYS A 66 1.13 -15.03 8.78
N ARG A 67 0.64 -14.40 7.72
CA ARG A 67 0.89 -12.99 7.43
C ARG A 67 -0.09 -12.09 8.16
N PHE A 68 0.40 -10.96 8.68
CA PHE A 68 -0.39 -10.01 9.47
C PHE A 68 0.13 -8.58 9.35
N GLY A 69 -0.80 -7.62 9.49
CA GLY A 69 -0.43 -6.21 9.64
C GLY A 69 0.09 -5.58 8.35
N LEU A 70 1.31 -5.06 8.36
CA LEU A 70 1.91 -4.33 7.23
C LEU A 70 1.86 -5.13 5.93
N PHE A 71 2.27 -6.40 5.95
CA PHE A 71 2.27 -7.26 4.77
C PHE A 71 0.89 -7.34 4.13
N ASN A 72 -0.14 -7.69 4.91
CA ASN A 72 -1.50 -7.85 4.38
C ASN A 72 -2.04 -6.54 3.82
N ARG A 73 -1.76 -5.41 4.48
CA ARG A 73 -2.27 -4.11 4.06
C ARG A 73 -1.60 -3.64 2.77
N LEU A 74 -0.27 -3.73 2.68
CA LEU A 74 0.46 -3.38 1.47
C LEU A 74 0.16 -4.36 0.32
N SER A 75 -0.08 -5.65 0.62
CA SER A 75 -0.55 -6.62 -0.38
C SER A 75 -1.93 -6.26 -0.94
N SER A 76 -2.83 -5.74 -0.10
CA SER A 76 -4.14 -5.27 -0.52
C SER A 76 -3.99 -4.09 -1.49
N HIS A 77 -3.15 -3.12 -1.16
CA HIS A 77 -2.83 -1.98 -2.03
C HIS A 77 -2.21 -2.45 -3.36
N ALA A 78 -1.21 -3.31 -3.30
CA ALA A 78 -0.54 -3.87 -4.47
C ALA A 78 -1.50 -4.64 -5.40
N SER A 79 -2.65 -5.11 -4.91
CA SER A 79 -3.61 -5.83 -5.74
C SER A 79 -4.42 -4.94 -6.68
N GLY A 80 -4.49 -3.62 -6.41
CA GLY A 80 -5.33 -2.67 -7.14
C GLY A 80 -6.85 -2.86 -6.96
N ARG A 81 -7.28 -3.81 -6.12
CA ARG A 81 -8.70 -4.10 -5.89
C ARG A 81 -9.34 -2.98 -5.08
N ARG A 82 -10.47 -2.45 -5.56
CA ARG A 82 -11.22 -1.39 -4.86
C ARG A 82 -12.04 -1.91 -3.68
N SER A 83 -12.52 -3.15 -3.76
CA SER A 83 -13.34 -3.75 -2.70
C SER A 83 -12.51 -3.97 -1.42
N GLY A 84 -12.91 -3.31 -0.33
CA GLY A 84 -12.24 -3.43 0.97
C GLY A 84 -10.94 -2.62 1.12
N ASP A 85 -10.56 -1.84 0.11
CA ASP A 85 -9.33 -1.05 0.12
C ASP A 85 -9.57 0.40 -0.30
N GLN A 86 -9.65 1.28 0.70
CA GLN A 86 -9.89 2.71 0.50
C GLN A 86 -8.77 3.40 -0.28
N PHE A 87 -7.52 2.95 -0.16
CA PHE A 87 -6.41 3.51 -0.93
C PHE A 87 -6.62 3.24 -2.43
N CYS A 88 -6.99 2.01 -2.81
CA CYS A 88 -7.26 1.67 -4.20
C CYS A 88 -8.44 2.47 -4.78
N VAL A 89 -9.46 2.80 -3.96
CA VAL A 89 -10.56 3.70 -4.37
C VAL A 89 -10.02 5.11 -4.68
N TYR A 90 -9.16 5.66 -3.83
CA TYR A 90 -8.57 6.98 -4.08
C TYR A 90 -7.65 7.01 -5.29
N VAL A 91 -6.84 5.96 -5.50
CA VAL A 91 -6.04 5.82 -6.72
C VAL A 91 -6.96 5.78 -7.95
N ALA A 92 -8.04 5.02 -7.88
CA ALA A 92 -9.02 4.94 -8.97
C ALA A 92 -9.58 6.32 -9.33
N ASP A 93 -10.10 7.04 -8.34
CA ASP A 93 -10.87 8.27 -8.57
C ASP A 93 -9.98 9.46 -8.93
N PHE A 94 -8.84 9.61 -8.26
CA PHE A 94 -8.01 10.82 -8.38
C PHE A 94 -6.82 10.66 -9.32
N LEU A 95 -6.31 9.45 -9.52
CA LEU A 95 -5.11 9.22 -10.30
C LEU A 95 -5.42 8.53 -11.63
N VAL A 96 -6.24 7.47 -11.63
CA VAL A 96 -6.49 6.69 -12.85
C VAL A 96 -7.62 7.25 -13.69
N LEU A 97 -8.79 7.52 -13.09
CA LEU A 97 -9.98 7.97 -13.81
C LEU A 97 -9.74 9.19 -14.71
N PRO A 98 -8.98 10.23 -14.30
CA PRO A 98 -8.70 11.39 -15.16
C PRO A 98 -7.85 11.07 -16.41
N GLN A 99 -7.16 9.91 -16.42
CA GLN A 99 -6.25 9.52 -17.49
C GLN A 99 -6.87 8.50 -18.47
N LEU A 100 -8.07 7.98 -18.17
CA LEU A 100 -8.72 7.00 -19.03
C LEU A 100 -9.19 7.64 -20.34
N SER A 101 -8.85 7.00 -21.46
CA SER A 101 -9.44 7.31 -22.75
C SER A 101 -10.90 6.85 -22.84
N LYS A 102 -11.68 7.46 -23.74
CA LYS A 102 -13.06 7.02 -24.01
C LYS A 102 -13.15 5.54 -24.38
N GLN A 103 -12.18 5.03 -25.14
CA GLN A 103 -12.11 3.62 -25.51
C GLN A 103 -11.93 2.72 -24.29
N GLN A 104 -11.07 3.09 -23.35
CA GLN A 104 -10.89 2.34 -22.10
C GLN A 104 -12.13 2.39 -21.21
N VAL A 105 -12.79 3.55 -21.11
CA VAL A 105 -14.07 3.68 -20.36
C VAL A 105 -15.13 2.74 -20.94
N ASN A 106 -15.29 2.70 -22.27
CA ASN A 106 -16.23 1.80 -22.93
C ASN A 106 -15.86 0.33 -22.67
N ALA A 107 -14.59 -0.05 -22.87
CA ALA A 107 -14.12 -1.41 -22.61
C ALA A 107 -14.34 -1.85 -21.16
N ILE A 108 -14.19 -0.93 -20.18
CA ILE A 108 -14.50 -1.20 -18.78
C ILE A 108 -16.00 -1.45 -18.58
N SER A 109 -16.84 -0.59 -19.16
CA SER A 109 -18.30 -0.71 -19.05
C SER A 109 -18.83 -2.02 -19.65
N GLU A 110 -18.18 -2.49 -20.72
CA GLU A 110 -18.47 -3.75 -21.42
C GLU A 110 -17.78 -4.96 -20.80
N ARG A 111 -17.03 -4.78 -19.69
CA ARG A 111 -16.26 -5.83 -18.99
C ARG A 111 -15.17 -6.49 -19.83
N GLN A 112 -14.70 -5.83 -20.89
CA GLN A 112 -13.56 -6.26 -21.70
C GLN A 112 -12.22 -5.84 -21.07
N LEU A 113 -12.23 -4.79 -20.24
CA LEU A 113 -11.09 -4.32 -19.46
C LEU A 113 -11.47 -4.25 -17.98
N SER A 114 -10.66 -4.86 -17.11
CA SER A 114 -10.86 -4.75 -15.66
C SER A 114 -10.33 -3.42 -15.15
N PHE A 115 -11.19 -2.58 -14.55
CA PHE A 115 -10.74 -1.32 -13.96
C PHE A 115 -9.75 -1.54 -12.81
N ASP A 116 -9.96 -2.59 -12.01
CA ASP A 116 -9.05 -2.98 -10.93
C ASP A 116 -7.66 -3.36 -11.46
N ASN A 117 -7.56 -3.93 -12.68
CA ASN A 117 -6.27 -4.20 -13.30
C ASN A 117 -5.58 -2.90 -13.73
N VAL A 118 -6.30 -1.93 -14.30
CA VAL A 118 -5.72 -0.62 -14.64
C VAL A 118 -5.21 0.10 -13.39
N ILE A 119 -5.94 0.00 -12.27
CA ILE A 119 -5.51 0.55 -10.99
C ILE A 119 -4.25 -0.15 -10.49
N ARG A 120 -4.21 -1.49 -10.52
CA ARG A 120 -3.01 -2.25 -10.18
C ARG A 120 -1.82 -1.81 -11.01
N ASP A 121 -1.99 -1.73 -12.33
CA ASP A 121 -0.91 -1.39 -13.25
C ASP A 121 -0.38 0.03 -12.95
N TYR A 122 -1.26 1.00 -12.68
CA TYR A 122 -0.87 2.35 -12.24
C TYR A 122 -0.08 2.33 -10.91
N ILE A 123 -0.54 1.55 -9.93
CA ILE A 123 0.13 1.43 -8.62
C ILE A 123 1.54 0.87 -8.81
N HIS A 124 1.69 -0.17 -9.62
CA HIS A 124 2.98 -0.82 -9.86
C HIS A 124 3.93 0.06 -10.67
N GLU A 125 3.42 0.79 -11.67
CA GLU A 125 4.25 1.63 -12.54
C GLU A 125 4.75 2.92 -11.85
N HIS A 126 3.94 3.50 -10.95
CA HIS A 126 4.21 4.87 -10.48
C HIS A 126 4.47 5.00 -8.99
N LEU A 127 4.01 4.05 -8.18
CA LEU A 127 3.95 4.25 -6.73
C LEU A 127 5.04 3.49 -6.01
N THR A 128 5.61 4.19 -5.03
CA THR A 128 6.57 3.64 -4.08
C THR A 128 6.03 3.79 -2.67
N PHE A 129 6.57 3.02 -1.73
CA PHE A 129 6.22 3.12 -0.34
C PHE A 129 7.45 3.05 0.55
N ARG A 130 7.29 3.62 1.74
CA ARG A 130 8.18 3.50 2.90
C ARG A 130 7.35 3.04 4.08
N PHE A 131 7.94 2.30 5.01
CA PHE A 131 7.23 1.84 6.19
C PHE A 131 8.12 1.89 7.43
N MET A 132 7.47 1.81 8.59
CA MET A 132 8.13 1.61 9.88
C MET A 132 7.25 0.71 10.75
N GLU A 133 7.90 -0.14 11.54
CA GLU A 133 7.25 -0.94 12.56
C GLU A 133 7.00 -0.09 13.82
N THR A 134 5.94 -0.41 14.57
CA THR A 134 5.54 0.34 15.79
C THR A 134 5.49 -0.52 17.04
N SER A 135 5.95 -1.76 16.96
CA SER A 135 5.89 -2.78 18.02
C SER A 135 7.24 -3.37 18.31
#